data_AF-A0AAE0EHB0-F1
#
_entry.id   AF-A0AAE0EHB0-F1
#
_cell.length_a   1.000
_cell.length_b   1.000
_cell.length_c   1.000
_cell.angle_alpha   90.00
_cell.angle_beta   90.00
_cell.angle_gamma   90.00
#
_symmetry.space_group_name_H-M   'P 1'
#
loop_
_entity.id
_entity.type
_entity.pdbx_description
1 polymer ?
#
loop_
_entity_poly.entity_id
_entity_poly.type
_entity_poly.pdbx_seq_one_letter_code
_entity_poly.pdbx_strand_id
1 'polypeptide(L)'
;MILKMTRLIKPSPYFLLSLWQTPFGYSRKDVLLIGVGITLLGVGLKSGLEFVGVDPLQAGNVVQLVIVLGLTFGWVATYIFRVSNKEMTYAQQLRDYENKVMEKRLEGLSEAELEALLEQVEEEKRRLASGEQVN
;
A
#
# COMPACT_ATOMS: atom_id res chain seq x y z
N MET A 1 8.22 17.61 -24.87
CA MET A 1 8.93 16.99 -23.73
C MET A 1 8.17 15.82 -23.12
N ILE A 2 6.82 15.87 -23.03
CA ILE A 2 5.97 14.80 -22.48
C ILE A 2 6.01 13.48 -23.29
N LEU A 3 6.19 13.53 -24.62
CA LEU A 3 6.19 12.33 -25.49
C LEU A 3 7.43 11.42 -25.39
N LYS A 4 8.54 11.85 -24.79
CA LYS A 4 9.76 11.02 -24.65
C LYS A 4 9.76 10.17 -23.37
N MET A 5 9.00 10.54 -22.35
CA MET A 5 8.95 9.84 -21.06
C MET A 5 8.24 8.47 -21.16
N THR A 6 7.31 8.32 -22.10
CA THR A 6 6.50 7.10 -22.29
C THR A 6 7.27 5.94 -22.91
N ARG A 7 8.46 6.18 -23.50
CA ARG A 7 9.26 5.13 -24.16
C ARG A 7 10.30 4.44 -23.27
N LEU A 8 10.50 4.93 -22.04
CA LEU A 8 11.49 4.35 -21.10
C LEU A 8 10.90 3.32 -20.13
N ILE A 9 9.58 3.12 -20.16
CA ILE A 9 8.88 2.13 -19.31
C ILE A 9 8.38 1.01 -20.23
N LYS A 10 9.27 0.11 -20.65
CA LYS A 10 8.86 -1.15 -21.28
C LYS A 10 8.30 -2.03 -20.15
N PRO A 11 7.01 -2.44 -20.19
CA PRO A 11 6.47 -3.30 -19.14
C PRO A 11 7.24 -4.62 -19.12
N SER A 12 7.73 -5.00 -17.94
CA SER A 12 8.33 -6.31 -17.70
C SER A 12 7.36 -7.42 -18.15
N PRO A 13 7.82 -8.56 -18.69
CA PRO A 13 6.95 -9.67 -19.09
C PRO A 13 6.05 -10.20 -17.95
N TYR A 14 6.37 -9.90 -16.69
CA TYR A 14 5.53 -10.20 -15.52
C TYR A 14 4.44 -9.15 -15.22
N PHE A 15 4.41 -8.02 -15.94
CA PHE A 15 3.41 -6.95 -15.78
C PHE A 15 1.98 -7.44 -16.03
N LEU A 16 1.81 -8.31 -17.03
CA LEU A 16 0.52 -8.95 -17.33
C LEU A 16 0.08 -9.91 -16.21
N LEU A 17 1.02 -10.54 -15.49
CA LEU A 17 0.72 -11.42 -14.37
C LEU A 17 0.27 -10.61 -13.13
N SER A 18 0.85 -9.43 -12.92
CA SER A 18 0.46 -8.51 -11.82
C SER A 18 -0.94 -7.91 -11.97
N LEU A 19 -1.46 -7.83 -13.21
CA LEU A 19 -2.81 -7.31 -13.50
C LEU A 19 -3.94 -8.25 -13.04
N TRP A 20 -3.67 -9.54 -12.87
CA TRP A 20 -4.67 -10.52 -12.43
C TRP A 20 -4.85 -10.56 -10.91
N GLN A 21 -3.92 -9.97 -10.16
CA GLN A 21 -3.94 -9.96 -8.70
C GLN A 21 -4.35 -8.58 -8.19
N THR A 22 -5.56 -8.15 -8.59
CA THR A 22 -6.14 -6.91 -8.04
C THR A 22 -6.49 -7.12 -6.57
N PRO A 23 -5.97 -6.30 -5.65
CA PRO A 23 -6.31 -6.40 -4.24
C PRO A 23 -7.80 -6.09 -4.03
N PHE A 24 -8.37 -6.67 -2.97
CA PHE A 24 -9.77 -6.46 -2.60
C PHE A 24 -10.08 -4.95 -2.50
N GLY A 25 -11.18 -4.53 -3.12
CA GLY A 25 -11.63 -3.14 -3.14
C GLY A 25 -11.36 -2.41 -4.46
N TYR A 26 -10.66 -3.03 -5.40
CA TYR A 26 -10.39 -2.45 -6.74
C TYR A 26 -11.26 -3.03 -7.86
N SER A 27 -12.02 -4.10 -7.58
CA SER A 27 -12.89 -4.74 -8.58
C SER A 27 -14.37 -4.38 -8.36
N ARG A 28 -15.17 -4.40 -9.45
CA ARG A 28 -16.60 -4.05 -9.41
C ARG A 28 -17.40 -4.93 -8.43
N LYS A 29 -17.05 -6.22 -8.34
CA LYS A 29 -17.68 -7.16 -7.40
C LYS A 29 -17.41 -6.79 -5.95
N ASP A 30 -16.23 -6.24 -5.63
CA ASP A 30 -15.88 -5.87 -4.26
C ASP A 30 -16.70 -4.65 -3.82
N VAL A 31 -16.91 -3.68 -4.73
CA VAL A 31 -17.77 -2.52 -4.47
C VAL A 31 -19.20 -2.95 -4.15
N LEU A 32 -19.75 -3.90 -4.91
CA LEU A 32 -21.07 -4.45 -4.65
C LEU A 32 -21.13 -5.21 -3.32
N LEU A 33 -20.12 -6.02 -3.02
CA LEU A 33 -20.05 -6.80 -1.78
C LEU A 33 -19.96 -5.89 -0.55
N ILE A 34 -19.14 -4.84 -0.61
CA ILE A 34 -19.02 -3.84 0.45
C ILE A 34 -20.35 -3.08 0.63
N GLY A 35 -20.98 -2.64 -0.47
CA GLY A 35 -22.25 -1.93 -0.41
C GLY A 35 -23.37 -2.76 0.23
N VAL A 36 -23.49 -4.03 -0.17
CA VAL A 36 -24.44 -4.96 0.45
C VAL A 36 -24.08 -5.22 1.91
N GLY A 37 -22.79 -5.42 2.22
CA GLY A 37 -22.32 -5.65 3.59
C GLY A 37 -22.64 -4.50 4.54
N ILE A 38 -22.37 -3.26 4.15
CA ILE A 38 -22.69 -2.06 4.95
C ILE A 38 -24.20 -1.91 5.13
N THR A 39 -24.98 -2.21 4.09
CA THR A 39 -26.45 -2.15 4.15
C THR A 39 -27.00 -3.17 5.16
N LEU A 40 -26.55 -4.42 5.07
CA LEU A 40 -26.94 -5.48 6.00
C LEU A 40 -26.50 -5.17 7.43
N LEU A 41 -25.31 -4.59 7.60
CA LEU A 41 -24.81 -4.14 8.90
C LEU A 41 -25.70 -3.05 9.49
N GLY A 42 -26.09 -2.04 8.69
CA GLY A 42 -27.01 -1.00 9.14
C GLY A 42 -28.39 -1.54 9.53
N VAL A 43 -28.96 -2.44 8.72
CA VAL A 43 -30.22 -3.12 9.06
C VAL A 43 -30.07 -3.93 10.34
N GLY A 44 -29.00 -4.72 10.46
CA GLY A 44 -28.74 -5.55 11.64
C GLY A 44 -28.57 -4.72 12.93
N LEU A 45 -27.83 -3.60 12.86
CA LEU A 45 -27.68 -2.69 13.99
C LEU A 45 -29.02 -2.05 14.40
N LYS A 46 -29.82 -1.61 13.42
CA LYS A 46 -31.16 -1.04 13.69
C LYS A 46 -32.07 -2.07 14.35
N SER A 47 -32.16 -3.26 13.77
CA SER A 47 -32.98 -4.35 14.34
C SER A 47 -32.47 -4.79 15.71
N GLY A 48 -31.17 -4.78 15.95
CA GLY A 48 -30.59 -5.05 17.27
C GLY A 48 -30.97 -3.99 18.31
N LEU A 49 -30.96 -2.71 17.94
CA LEU A 49 -31.42 -1.61 18.81
C LEU A 49 -32.92 -1.71 19.11
N GLU A 50 -33.74 -2.02 18.11
CA GLU A 50 -35.17 -2.26 18.30
C GLU A 50 -35.44 -3.45 19.22
N PHE A 51 -34.66 -4.53 19.09
CA PHE A 51 -34.79 -5.72 19.92
C PHE A 51 -34.52 -5.41 21.41
N VAL A 52 -33.59 -4.50 21.72
CA VAL A 52 -33.32 -4.07 23.09
C VAL A 52 -34.27 -2.95 23.59
N GLY A 53 -35.30 -2.61 22.80
CA GLY A 53 -36.40 -1.73 23.20
C GLY A 53 -36.25 -0.26 22.76
N VAL A 54 -35.31 0.06 21.87
CA VAL A 54 -35.18 1.41 21.30
C VAL A 54 -36.29 1.65 20.28
N ASP A 55 -36.89 2.84 20.32
CA ASP A 55 -37.90 3.25 19.34
C ASP A 55 -37.34 3.19 17.89
N PRO A 56 -38.10 2.69 16.90
CA PRO A 56 -37.61 2.52 15.53
C PRO A 56 -37.05 3.79 14.87
N LEU A 57 -37.61 4.97 15.17
CA LEU A 57 -37.13 6.24 14.62
C LEU A 57 -35.80 6.64 15.26
N GLN A 58 -35.68 6.47 16.57
CA GLN A 58 -34.42 6.73 17.29
C GLN A 58 -33.33 5.75 16.87
N ALA A 59 -33.65 4.46 16.76
CA ALA A 59 -32.73 3.41 16.30
C ALA A 59 -32.17 3.75 14.90
N GLY A 60 -33.03 4.17 13.98
CA GLY A 60 -32.61 4.63 12.65
C GLY A 60 -31.63 5.80 12.70
N ASN A 61 -31.93 6.84 13.48
CA ASN A 61 -31.07 8.02 13.61
C ASN A 61 -29.69 7.68 14.20
N VAL A 62 -29.66 6.84 15.24
CA VAL A 62 -28.41 6.40 15.88
C VAL A 62 -27.55 5.62 14.89
N VAL A 63 -28.12 4.64 14.19
CA VAL A 63 -27.41 3.84 13.20
C VAL A 63 -26.85 4.71 12.08
N GLN A 64 -27.64 5.65 11.57
CA GLN A 64 -27.19 6.59 10.55
C GLN A 64 -25.99 7.42 11.03
N LEU A 65 -26.08 7.99 12.24
CA LEU A 65 -25.00 8.79 12.80
C LEU A 65 -23.73 7.96 12.98
N VAL A 66 -23.85 6.75 13.54
CA VAL A 66 -22.71 5.84 13.76
C VAL A 66 -22.05 5.43 12.45
N ILE A 67 -22.83 5.01 11.44
CA ILE A 67 -22.28 4.57 10.15
C ILE A 67 -21.63 5.74 9.41
N VAL A 68 -22.30 6.89 9.31
CA VAL A 68 -21.78 8.05 8.57
C VAL A 68 -20.51 8.59 9.23
N LEU A 69 -20.51 8.76 10.56
CA LEU A 69 -19.32 9.23 11.26
C LEU A 69 -18.22 8.17 11.23
N GLY A 70 -18.55 6.90 11.46
CA GLY A 70 -17.58 5.80 11.42
C GLY A 70 -16.88 5.69 10.07
N LEU A 71 -17.63 5.78 8.96
CA LEU A 71 -17.05 5.80 7.62
C LEU A 71 -16.24 7.06 7.37
N THR A 72 -16.70 8.22 7.83
CA THR A 72 -15.98 9.50 7.65
C THR A 72 -14.65 9.49 8.39
N PHE A 73 -14.66 9.16 9.69
CA PHE A 73 -13.45 9.09 10.50
C PHE A 73 -12.53 7.96 10.03
N GLY A 74 -13.07 6.80 9.67
CA GLY A 74 -12.31 5.71 9.10
C GLY A 74 -11.61 6.12 7.80
N TRP A 75 -12.34 6.79 6.90
CA TRP A 75 -11.79 7.27 5.64
C TRP A 75 -10.71 8.35 5.84
N VAL A 76 -10.95 9.34 6.71
CA VAL A 76 -9.94 10.36 7.05
C VAL A 76 -8.71 9.72 7.71
N ALA A 77 -8.90 8.76 8.61
CA ALA A 77 -7.79 8.03 9.22
C ALA A 77 -6.93 7.34 8.14
N THR A 78 -7.55 6.72 7.11
CA THR A 78 -6.77 6.13 6.01
C THR A 78 -5.89 7.16 5.30
N TYR A 79 -6.33 8.41 5.17
CA TYR A 79 -5.52 9.47 4.58
C TYR A 79 -4.33 9.81 5.48
N ILE A 80 -4.56 9.99 6.78
CA ILE A 80 -3.50 10.28 7.75
C ILE A 80 -2.44 9.17 7.79
N PHE A 81 -2.85 7.90 7.79
CA PHE A 81 -1.92 6.77 7.77
C PHE A 81 -1.07 6.73 6.49
N ARG A 82 -1.69 6.90 5.32
CA ARG A 82 -0.95 6.93 4.04
C ARG A 82 0.07 8.07 3.99
N VAL A 83 -0.31 9.25 4.47
CA VAL A 83 0.60 10.41 4.54
C VAL A 83 1.75 10.14 5.52
N SER A 84 1.45 9.62 6.70
CA SER A 84 2.45 9.35 7.75
C SER A 84 3.46 8.29 7.33
N ASN A 85 3.00 7.25 6.63
CA ASN A 85 3.86 6.17 6.11
C ASN A 85 4.59 6.53 4.81
N LYS A 86 4.43 7.76 4.30
CA LYS A 86 5.00 8.22 3.02
C LYS A 86 4.61 7.34 1.82
N GLU A 87 3.45 6.68 1.89
CA GLU A 87 2.83 5.96 0.77
C GLU A 87 2.18 6.95 -0.19
N MET A 88 2.99 7.87 -0.70
CA MET A 88 2.62 8.90 -1.65
C MET A 88 3.19 8.56 -3.02
N THR A 89 2.40 8.79 -4.06
CA THR A 89 2.72 8.42 -5.44
C THR A 89 4.15 8.78 -5.86
N TYR A 90 4.62 9.98 -5.53
CA TYR A 90 5.97 10.42 -5.90
C TYR A 90 7.08 9.69 -5.15
N ALA A 91 6.95 9.52 -3.83
CA ALA A 91 7.97 8.85 -3.01
C ALA A 91 8.12 7.38 -3.40
N GLN A 92 7.01 6.74 -3.77
CA GLN A 92 7.01 5.35 -4.24
C GLN A 92 7.64 5.23 -5.64
N GLN A 93 7.27 6.12 -6.56
CA GLN A 93 7.85 6.15 -7.91
C GLN A 93 9.36 6.38 -7.90
N LEU A 94 9.86 7.27 -7.03
CA LEU A 94 11.30 7.53 -6.91
C LEU A 94 12.05 6.29 -6.41
N ARG A 95 11.57 5.65 -5.33
CA ARG A 95 12.14 4.40 -4.81
C ARG A 95 12.15 3.29 -5.85
N ASP A 96 11.04 3.12 -6.57
CA ASP A 96 10.91 2.08 -7.60
C ASP A 96 11.86 2.35 -8.79
N TYR A 97 12.05 3.63 -9.15
CA TYR A 97 13.01 4.02 -10.17
C TYR A 97 14.45 3.74 -9.72
N GLU A 98 14.83 4.17 -8.51
CA GLU A 98 16.16 3.95 -7.94
C GLU A 98 16.50 2.45 -7.87
N ASN A 99 15.57 1.63 -7.36
CA ASN A 99 15.73 0.18 -7.27
C ASN A 99 15.96 -0.45 -8.65
N LYS A 100 15.15 -0.09 -9.65
CA LYS A 100 15.30 -0.62 -11.03
C LYS A 100 16.60 -0.18 -11.69
N VAL A 101 17.07 1.04 -11.41
CA VAL A 101 18.36 1.53 -11.91
C VAL A 101 19.50 0.76 -11.26
N MET A 102 19.44 0.49 -9.94
CA MET A 102 20.45 -0.32 -9.25
C MET A 102 20.46 -1.76 -9.75
N GLU A 103 19.31 -2.38 -9.94
CA GLU A 103 19.19 -3.72 -10.52
C GLU A 103 19.82 -3.76 -11.92
N LYS A 104 19.52 -2.78 -12.78
CA LYS A 104 20.14 -2.68 -14.12
C LYS A 104 21.63 -2.44 -14.11
N ARG A 105 22.17 -1.77 -13.08
CA ARG A 105 23.61 -1.58 -12.89
C ARG A 105 24.28 -2.88 -12.46
N LEU A 106 23.66 -3.65 -11.57
CA LEU A 106 24.15 -4.94 -11.11
C LEU A 106 24.10 -6.00 -12.21
N GLU A 107 23.01 -6.08 -12.99
CA GLU A 107 22.91 -6.95 -14.16
C GLU A 107 23.91 -6.60 -15.27
N GLY A 108 24.38 -5.35 -15.31
CA GLY A 108 25.32 -4.85 -16.30
C GLY A 108 26.80 -5.03 -15.92
N LEU A 109 27.11 -5.43 -14.68
CA LEU A 109 28.45 -5.76 -14.22
C LEU A 109 28.76 -7.22 -14.56
N SER A 110 29.98 -7.52 -15.00
CA SER A 110 30.41 -8.92 -15.17
C SER A 110 30.46 -9.64 -13.82
N GLU A 111 30.24 -10.97 -13.78
CA GLU A 111 30.28 -11.74 -12.52
C GLU A 111 31.56 -11.50 -11.72
N ALA A 112 32.70 -11.32 -12.39
CA ALA A 112 33.99 -11.02 -11.77
C ALA A 112 34.05 -9.62 -11.10
N GLU A 113 33.37 -8.62 -11.64
CA GLU A 113 33.30 -7.27 -11.04
C GLU A 113 32.29 -7.22 -9.89
N LEU A 114 31.20 -7.98 -9.97
CA LEU A 114 30.22 -8.11 -8.90
C LEU A 114 30.83 -8.81 -7.67
N GLU A 115 31.61 -9.87 -7.89
CA GLU A 115 32.32 -10.62 -6.85
C GLU A 115 33.38 -9.74 -6.17
N ALA A 116 34.14 -8.96 -6.94
CA ALA A 116 35.10 -7.99 -6.40
C ALA A 116 34.44 -6.84 -5.60
N LEU A 117 33.25 -6.38 -6.01
CA LEU A 117 32.48 -5.37 -5.26
C LEU A 117 31.90 -5.94 -3.96
N LEU A 118 31.44 -7.19 -3.97
CA LEU A 118 30.97 -7.88 -2.75
C LEU A 118 32.12 -8.08 -1.75
N GLU A 119 33.30 -8.48 -2.22
CA GLU A 119 34.49 -8.64 -1.40
C GLU A 119 34.92 -7.31 -0.73
N GLN A 120 34.92 -6.21 -1.48
CA GLN A 120 35.20 -4.88 -0.94
C GLN A 120 34.18 -4.42 0.12
N VAL A 121 32.88 -4.64 -0.12
CA VAL A 121 31.83 -4.28 0.86
C VAL A 121 31.94 -5.11 2.13
N GLU A 122 32.29 -6.40 2.03
CA GLU A 122 32.54 -7.25 3.19
C GLU A 122 33.80 -6.84 3.98
N GLU A 123 34.88 -6.46 3.30
CA GLU A 123 36.06 -5.90 3.94
C GLU A 123 35.75 -4.59 4.67
N GLU A 124 34.97 -3.69 4.06
CA GLU A 124 34.59 -2.43 4.67
C GLU A 124 33.66 -2.64 5.88
N LYS A 125 32.69 -3.55 5.79
CA LYS A 125 31.87 -3.97 6.94
C LYS A 125 32.71 -4.57 8.07
N ARG A 126 33.70 -5.41 7.75
CA ARG A 126 34.63 -5.97 8.75
C ARG A 126 35.47 -4.89 9.41
N ARG A 127 35.96 -3.90 8.66
CA ARG A 127 36.68 -2.74 9.22
C ARG A 127 35.81 -1.89 10.13
N LEU A 128 34.56 -1.62 9.75
CA LEU A 128 33.62 -0.87 10.58
C LEU A 128 33.28 -1.60 11.88
N ALA A 129 33.01 -2.92 11.81
CA ALA A 129 32.76 -3.75 13.00
C ALA A 129 33.99 -3.88 13.91
N SER A 130 35.20 -3.78 13.36
CA SER A 130 36.46 -3.83 14.13
C SER A 130 36.83 -2.48 14.75
N GLY A 131 36.40 -1.36 14.14
CA GLY A 131 36.61 -0.01 14.65
C GLY A 131 35.70 0.37 15.84
N GLU A 132 34.59 -0.34 16.02
CA GLU A 132 33.65 -0.12 17.12
C GLU A 132 34.13 -0.72 18.46
N GLN A 133 35.25 -1.46 18.48
CA GLN A 133 35.83 -2.02 19.71
C GLN A 133 36.92 -1.15 20.38
N VAL A 134 37.13 0.09 19.91
CA VAL A 134 38.21 0.98 20.43
C VAL A 134 37.66 2.27 21.04
N ASN A 135 36.50 2.23 21.70
CA ASN A 135 36.04 3.34 22.55
C ASN A 135 35.53 2.82 23.90
#